data_AF-A0A7S1HEF8-F1
#
_entry.id   AF-A0A7S1HEF8-F1
#
_cell.length_a   1.000
_cell.length_b   1.000
_cell.length_c   1.000
_cell.angle_alpha   90.00
_cell.angle_beta   90.00
_cell.angle_gamma   90.00
#
_symmetry.space_group_name_H-M   'P 1'
#
loop_
_entity.id
_entity.type
_entity.pdbx_description
1 polymer ?
#
loop_
_entity_poly.entity_id
_entity_poly.type
_entity_poly.pdbx_seq_one_letter_code
_entity_poly.pdbx_strand_id
1 'polypeptide(L)'
;HGEWRQVVAQLLLVSCFLSEFEDRLPGRHCDLSVREILEFVSQCREVCSLFAILTKEPRWSHVVQSRDATGDMTQIQNLTFGDLVSRLLCRPREYEVLQQQLLSVILRLIQQTATASTAYSSSGASADQGSRVSSKREAIIRDIETLCPNVFKPFERSKMRAERCLWEAMDAKESGSEAFESCLVEAREHYLKVSTDLSTADLRHICDCFINLGQHLCALQILLKRFAEQVEVQGVDAEIYQDILTKLSRTDPDGAFAKALDLSLSSKGLYRLATRPEGAEPAVYGIYRAVLESPDVGLLWPVLRKLPLLKKAGTAQQSLVEFLRLASLPEKLCDFYNEGGQYSRAGEVCLQQANARCFQYPDGRLCPTLQERVHWFRQASKAAKLNGGSLNNHTQASLIDQYADIAHIQVALLTCLEDQGGGAP
;
A
#
# COMPACT_ATOMS: atom_id res chain seq x y z
N HIS A 1 -3.58 -38.84 2.66
CA HIS A 1 -2.71 -38.86 1.46
C HIS A 1 -2.96 -40.05 0.54
N GLY A 2 -2.68 -41.30 0.97
CA GLY A 2 -2.81 -42.48 0.12
C GLY A 2 -4.20 -42.65 -0.50
N GLU A 3 -5.24 -42.47 0.32
CA GLU A 3 -6.64 -42.51 -0.12
C GLU A 3 -6.96 -41.47 -1.20
N TRP A 4 -6.52 -40.21 -1.02
CA TRP A 4 -6.71 -39.16 -2.01
C TRP A 4 -6.07 -39.50 -3.36
N ARG A 5 -4.84 -40.05 -3.36
CA ARG A 5 -4.20 -40.50 -4.60
C ARG A 5 -4.97 -41.61 -5.30
N GLN A 6 -5.51 -42.55 -4.53
CA GLN A 6 -6.32 -43.63 -5.09
C GLN A 6 -7.60 -43.09 -5.75
N VAL A 7 -8.27 -42.13 -5.11
CA VAL A 7 -9.45 -41.48 -5.67
C VAL A 7 -9.10 -40.69 -6.95
N VAL A 8 -7.98 -39.95 -6.98
CA VAL A 8 -7.51 -39.25 -8.19
C VAL A 8 -7.28 -40.24 -9.34
N ALA A 9 -6.65 -41.39 -9.07
CA ALA A 9 -6.42 -42.42 -10.07
C ALA A 9 -7.74 -43.02 -10.60
N GLN A 10 -8.71 -43.26 -9.72
CA GLN A 10 -10.04 -43.73 -10.11
C GLN A 10 -10.78 -42.70 -10.98
N LEU A 11 -10.75 -41.42 -10.62
CA LEU A 11 -11.36 -40.35 -11.42
C LEU A 11 -10.68 -40.19 -12.78
N LEU A 12 -9.37 -40.40 -12.86
CA LEU A 12 -8.65 -40.41 -14.14
C LEU A 12 -9.11 -41.57 -15.03
N LEU A 13 -9.27 -42.78 -14.46
CA LEU A 13 -9.78 -43.93 -15.21
C LEU A 13 -11.20 -43.67 -15.74
N VAL A 14 -12.07 -43.08 -14.92
CA VAL A 14 -13.43 -42.69 -15.33
C VAL A 14 -13.37 -41.63 -16.44
N SER A 15 -12.53 -40.61 -16.31
CA SER A 15 -12.36 -39.59 -17.34
C SER A 15 -11.88 -40.19 -18.67
N CYS A 16 -10.88 -41.08 -18.65
CA CYS A 16 -10.38 -41.76 -19.85
C CYS A 16 -11.48 -42.61 -20.50
N PHE A 17 -12.23 -43.38 -19.69
CA PHE A 17 -13.36 -44.16 -20.18
C PHE A 17 -14.43 -43.27 -20.83
N LEU A 18 -14.82 -42.17 -20.20
CA LEU A 18 -15.82 -41.26 -20.76
C LEU A 18 -15.35 -40.61 -22.06
N SER A 19 -14.06 -40.25 -22.17
CA SER A 19 -13.49 -39.69 -23.41
C SER A 19 -13.41 -40.70 -24.54
N GLU A 20 -13.00 -41.94 -24.26
CA GLU A 20 -12.83 -42.98 -25.28
C GLU A 20 -14.16 -43.53 -25.81
N PHE A 21 -15.22 -43.47 -25.00
CA PHE A 21 -16.52 -44.06 -25.31
C PHE A 21 -17.62 -43.01 -25.49
N GLU A 22 -17.29 -41.72 -25.64
CA GLU A 22 -18.25 -40.61 -25.76
C GLU A 22 -19.32 -40.89 -26.85
N ASP A 23 -18.88 -41.29 -28.04
CA ASP A 23 -19.75 -41.59 -29.19
C ASP A 23 -20.56 -42.89 -29.06
N ARG A 24 -20.23 -43.73 -28.07
CA ARG A 24 -20.79 -45.08 -27.90
C ARG A 24 -21.78 -45.18 -26.74
N LEU A 25 -21.89 -44.14 -25.91
CA LEU A 25 -22.78 -44.14 -24.75
C LEU A 25 -24.23 -43.79 -25.16
N PRO A 26 -25.23 -44.53 -24.65
CA PRO A 26 -26.63 -44.34 -25.05
C PRO A 26 -27.19 -43.02 -24.50
N GLY A 27 -27.28 -41.99 -25.34
CA GLY A 27 -27.71 -40.64 -24.97
C GLY A 27 -29.22 -40.39 -24.83
N ARG A 28 -30.06 -41.42 -24.64
CA ARG A 28 -31.54 -41.26 -24.79
C ARG A 28 -32.32 -40.99 -23.51
N HIS A 29 -31.74 -41.10 -22.31
CA HIS A 29 -32.52 -41.06 -21.05
C HIS A 29 -31.90 -40.26 -19.89
N CYS A 30 -30.88 -39.43 -20.13
CA CYS A 30 -30.27 -38.60 -19.10
C CYS A 30 -30.32 -37.12 -19.51
N ASP A 31 -30.71 -36.24 -18.58
CA ASP A 31 -30.73 -34.78 -18.81
C ASP A 31 -29.32 -34.17 -18.94
N LEU A 32 -28.28 -34.95 -18.64
CA LEU A 32 -26.87 -34.55 -18.71
C LEU A 32 -26.16 -35.27 -19.86
N SER A 33 -25.42 -34.51 -20.66
CA SER A 33 -24.54 -35.01 -21.71
C SER A 33 -23.28 -35.68 -21.14
N VAL A 34 -22.70 -36.63 -21.89
CA VAL A 34 -21.41 -37.27 -21.52
C VAL A 34 -20.32 -36.24 -21.29
N ARG A 35 -20.33 -35.16 -22.08
CA ARG A 35 -19.41 -34.04 -21.96
C ARG A 35 -19.54 -33.30 -20.62
N GLU A 36 -20.76 -33.03 -20.17
CA GLU A 36 -21.01 -32.41 -18.86
C GLU A 36 -20.56 -33.32 -17.71
N ILE A 37 -20.77 -34.64 -17.84
CA ILE A 37 -20.29 -35.62 -16.85
C ILE A 37 -18.76 -35.65 -16.84
N LEU A 38 -18.12 -35.65 -18.00
CA LEU A 38 -16.66 -35.62 -18.13
C LEU A 38 -16.07 -34.35 -17.51
N GLU A 39 -16.67 -33.19 -17.77
CA GLU A 39 -16.27 -31.93 -17.16
C GLU A 39 -16.40 -31.97 -15.63
N PHE A 40 -17.52 -32.49 -15.12
CA PHE A 40 -17.72 -32.66 -13.68
C PHE A 40 -16.71 -33.63 -13.04
N VAL A 41 -16.40 -34.75 -13.71
CA VAL A 41 -15.37 -35.71 -13.26
C VAL A 41 -13.99 -35.05 -13.26
N SER A 42 -13.67 -34.25 -14.27
CA SER A 42 -12.41 -33.49 -14.32
C SER A 42 -12.32 -32.49 -13.17
N GLN A 43 -13.38 -31.75 -12.88
CA GLN A 43 -13.44 -30.83 -11.74
C GLN A 43 -13.29 -31.56 -10.39
N CYS A 44 -13.95 -32.70 -10.22
CA CYS A 44 -13.77 -33.56 -9.04
C CYS A 44 -12.32 -34.02 -8.89
N ARG A 45 -11.67 -34.36 -10.02
CA ARG A 45 -10.26 -34.75 -10.04
C ARG A 45 -9.35 -33.61 -9.61
N GLU A 46 -9.61 -32.37 -10.04
CA GLU A 46 -8.84 -31.19 -9.62
C GLU A 46 -8.92 -30.99 -8.10
N VAL A 47 -10.12 -31.04 -7.53
CA VAL A 47 -10.32 -30.90 -6.07
C VAL A 47 -9.62 -32.04 -5.31
N CYS A 48 -9.77 -33.29 -5.73
CA CYS A 48 -9.06 -34.41 -5.11
C CYS A 48 -7.53 -34.28 -5.24
N SER A 49 -7.04 -33.78 -6.37
CA SER A 49 -5.61 -33.55 -6.61
C SER A 49 -5.08 -32.49 -5.67
N LEU A 50 -5.84 -31.42 -5.43
CA LEU A 50 -5.49 -30.40 -4.45
C LEU A 50 -5.27 -31.02 -3.05
N PHE A 51 -6.20 -31.86 -2.58
CA PHE A 51 -6.04 -32.52 -1.29
C PHE A 51 -4.92 -33.56 -1.27
N ALA A 52 -4.66 -34.23 -2.39
CA ALA A 52 -3.49 -35.11 -2.52
C ALA A 52 -2.16 -34.32 -2.45
N ILE A 53 -2.10 -33.10 -2.98
CA ILE A 53 -0.94 -32.21 -2.88
C ILE A 53 -0.80 -31.74 -1.43
N LEU A 54 -1.86 -31.21 -0.85
CA LEU A 54 -1.86 -30.64 0.49
C LEU A 54 -1.53 -31.67 1.58
N THR A 55 -2.17 -32.84 1.53
CA THR A 55 -1.95 -33.90 2.53
C THR A 55 -0.65 -34.68 2.33
N LYS A 56 0.10 -34.43 1.26
CA LYS A 56 1.46 -34.93 1.06
C LYS A 56 2.44 -34.27 2.02
N GLU A 57 2.17 -33.01 2.40
CA GLU A 57 3.01 -32.26 3.33
C GLU A 57 2.76 -32.71 4.78
N PRO A 58 3.81 -33.16 5.51
CA PRO A 58 3.65 -33.68 6.88
C PRO A 58 3.03 -32.68 7.86
N ARG A 59 3.15 -31.38 7.58
CA ARG A 59 2.66 -30.28 8.42
C ARG A 59 1.24 -29.88 8.13
N TRP A 60 0.58 -30.45 7.12
CA TRP A 60 -0.82 -30.18 6.81
C TRP A 60 -1.72 -30.22 8.05
N SER A 61 -1.62 -31.30 8.84
CA SER A 61 -2.43 -31.47 10.06
C SER A 61 -2.17 -30.36 11.08
N HIS A 62 -0.90 -30.00 11.30
CA HIS A 62 -0.52 -28.93 12.20
C HIS A 62 -1.05 -27.57 11.73
N VAL A 63 -0.93 -27.26 10.43
CA VAL A 63 -1.43 -25.99 9.87
C VAL A 63 -2.94 -25.86 10.02
N VAL A 64 -3.68 -26.93 9.73
CA VAL A 64 -5.15 -26.96 9.82
C VAL A 64 -5.66 -26.96 11.27
N GLN A 65 -4.88 -27.50 12.21
CA GLN A 65 -5.23 -27.54 13.64
C GLN A 65 -4.72 -26.34 14.45
N SER A 66 -3.79 -25.55 13.90
CA SER A 66 -3.21 -24.39 14.59
C SER A 66 -4.27 -23.34 14.90
N ARG A 67 -4.40 -22.97 16.19
CA ARG A 67 -5.28 -21.90 16.66
C ARG A 67 -4.71 -20.50 16.46
N ASP A 68 -3.41 -20.38 16.19
CA ASP A 68 -2.72 -19.12 15.86
C ASP A 68 -3.08 -18.60 14.45
N ALA A 69 -4.07 -19.22 13.83
CA ALA A 69 -4.52 -18.88 12.50
C ALA A 69 -5.27 -17.55 12.49
N THR A 70 -4.83 -16.61 11.66
CA THR A 70 -5.55 -15.39 11.23
C THR A 70 -6.90 -15.65 10.53
N GLY A 71 -7.48 -16.83 10.68
CA GLY A 71 -8.76 -17.23 10.13
C GLY A 71 -9.25 -18.50 10.80
N ASP A 72 -10.54 -18.56 11.06
CA ASP A 72 -11.23 -19.77 11.48
C ASP A 72 -11.02 -20.86 10.41
N MET A 73 -10.40 -21.99 10.77
CA MET A 73 -10.17 -23.15 9.88
C MET A 73 -11.19 -24.27 10.10
N THR A 74 -12.25 -24.01 10.86
CA THR A 74 -13.29 -24.99 11.21
C THR A 74 -13.92 -25.67 10.00
N GLN A 75 -14.07 -24.96 8.88
CA GLN A 75 -14.69 -25.56 7.70
C GLN A 75 -13.81 -26.64 7.08
N ILE A 76 -12.48 -26.57 7.18
CA ILE A 76 -11.55 -27.57 6.62
C ILE A 76 -11.47 -28.82 7.49
N GLN A 77 -11.61 -28.68 8.81
CA GLN A 77 -11.39 -29.78 9.77
C GLN A 77 -12.38 -30.94 9.62
N ASN A 78 -13.57 -30.69 9.05
CA ASN A 78 -14.66 -31.68 8.96
C ASN A 78 -15.19 -31.90 7.53
N LEU A 79 -14.36 -31.71 6.51
CA LEU A 79 -14.81 -31.88 5.11
C LEU A 79 -14.88 -33.35 4.71
N THR A 80 -16.07 -33.79 4.28
CA THR A 80 -16.21 -35.02 3.51
C THR A 80 -15.93 -34.76 2.03
N PHE A 81 -15.71 -35.81 1.24
CA PHE A 81 -15.61 -35.68 -0.23
C PHE A 81 -16.87 -35.04 -0.84
N GLY A 82 -18.06 -35.41 -0.32
CA GLY A 82 -19.32 -34.81 -0.75
C GLY A 82 -19.40 -33.31 -0.45
N ASP A 83 -18.92 -32.88 0.70
CA ASP A 83 -18.81 -31.46 1.05
C ASP A 83 -17.86 -30.72 0.12
N LEU A 84 -16.71 -31.31 -0.21
CA LEU A 84 -15.72 -30.69 -1.09
C LEU A 84 -16.28 -30.43 -2.48
N VAL A 85 -16.89 -31.46 -3.09
CA VAL A 85 -17.51 -31.35 -4.41
C VAL A 85 -18.68 -30.35 -4.37
N SER A 86 -19.55 -30.45 -3.36
CA SER A 86 -20.71 -29.55 -3.26
C SER A 86 -20.30 -28.09 -3.05
N ARG A 87 -19.31 -27.82 -2.19
CA ARG A 87 -18.93 -26.46 -1.79
C ARG A 87 -17.97 -25.80 -2.79
N LEU A 88 -16.98 -26.53 -3.32
CA LEU A 88 -15.99 -25.97 -4.24
C LEU A 88 -16.43 -26.00 -5.71
N LEU A 89 -17.25 -26.98 -6.12
CA LEU A 89 -17.65 -27.13 -7.51
C LEU A 89 -19.09 -26.69 -7.76
N CYS A 90 -20.04 -27.18 -6.95
CA CYS A 90 -21.46 -26.90 -7.19
C CYS A 90 -21.89 -25.52 -6.68
N ARG A 91 -21.29 -25.00 -5.60
CA ARG A 91 -21.67 -23.72 -4.98
C ARG A 91 -20.48 -22.82 -4.60
N PRO A 92 -19.54 -22.55 -5.51
CA PRO A 92 -18.30 -21.83 -5.19
C PRO A 92 -18.54 -20.42 -4.60
N ARG A 93 -19.60 -19.72 -5.06
CA ARG A 93 -19.96 -18.38 -4.58
C ARG A 93 -20.52 -18.36 -3.15
N GLU A 94 -21.16 -19.45 -2.72
CA GLU A 94 -21.68 -19.57 -1.36
C GLU A 94 -20.56 -19.90 -0.35
N TYR A 95 -19.45 -20.46 -0.85
CA TYR A 95 -18.33 -20.97 -0.03
C TYR A 95 -16.98 -20.33 -0.41
N GLU A 96 -16.97 -19.05 -0.79
CA GLU A 96 -15.71 -18.32 -1.06
C GLU A 96 -14.77 -18.35 0.15
N VAL A 97 -15.32 -18.40 1.36
CA VAL A 97 -14.57 -18.54 2.62
C VAL A 97 -13.71 -19.81 2.63
N LEU A 98 -14.23 -20.94 2.12
CA LEU A 98 -13.47 -22.19 2.08
C LEU A 98 -12.29 -22.10 1.11
N GLN A 99 -12.47 -21.46 -0.06
CA GLN A 99 -11.38 -21.24 -1.01
C GLN A 99 -10.30 -20.32 -0.41
N GLN A 100 -10.69 -19.27 0.31
CA GLN A 100 -9.76 -18.39 1.03
C GLN A 100 -9.01 -19.11 2.15
N GLN A 101 -9.68 -20.00 2.90
CA GLN A 101 -9.02 -20.85 3.90
C GLN A 101 -8.02 -21.81 3.26
N LEU A 102 -8.38 -22.47 2.16
CA LEU A 102 -7.47 -23.36 1.43
C LEU A 102 -6.25 -22.60 0.91
N LEU A 103 -6.45 -21.40 0.36
CA LEU A 103 -5.36 -20.51 -0.03
C LEU A 103 -4.45 -20.17 1.17
N SER A 104 -5.03 -19.79 2.30
CA SER A 104 -4.29 -19.49 3.54
C SER A 104 -3.45 -20.69 4.02
N VAL A 105 -3.98 -21.92 3.92
CA VAL A 105 -3.24 -23.14 4.25
C VAL A 105 -2.06 -23.34 3.28
N ILE A 106 -2.25 -23.15 1.98
CA ILE A 106 -1.16 -23.24 0.99
C ILE A 106 -0.04 -22.23 1.32
N LEU A 107 -0.39 -20.98 1.59
CA LEU A 107 0.59 -19.94 1.92
C LEU A 107 1.39 -20.29 3.19
N ARG A 108 0.72 -20.87 4.21
CA ARG A 108 1.41 -21.36 5.41
C ARG A 108 2.28 -22.57 5.16
N LEU A 109 1.88 -23.49 4.30
CA LEU A 109 2.73 -24.62 3.93
C LEU A 109 4.01 -24.11 3.24
N ILE A 110 3.89 -23.13 2.33
CA ILE A 110 5.03 -22.45 1.70
C ILE A 110 5.95 -21.84 2.77
N GLN A 111 5.39 -21.05 3.68
CA GLN A 111 6.13 -20.44 4.80
C GLN A 111 6.86 -21.49 5.66
N GLN A 112 6.14 -22.54 6.10
CA GLN A 112 6.64 -23.54 7.04
C GLN A 112 7.54 -24.61 6.40
N THR A 113 7.83 -24.55 5.10
CA THR A 113 8.68 -25.57 4.43
C THR A 113 10.13 -25.54 4.94
N ALA A 114 10.66 -24.36 5.31
CA ALA A 114 12.04 -24.20 5.80
C ALA A 114 12.27 -24.80 7.20
N THR A 115 11.36 -24.50 8.14
CA THR A 115 11.46 -24.92 9.56
C THR A 115 11.29 -26.43 9.77
N ALA A 116 10.91 -27.21 8.74
CA ALA A 116 10.85 -28.66 8.80
C ALA A 116 12.20 -29.32 8.53
N SER A 117 13.03 -28.67 7.72
CA SER A 117 14.31 -29.24 7.30
C SER A 117 15.42 -29.04 8.33
N THR A 118 15.28 -28.06 9.24
CA THR A 118 16.23 -27.77 10.32
C THR A 118 16.17 -28.76 11.49
N ALA A 119 15.05 -29.45 11.69
CA ALA A 119 14.90 -30.40 12.81
C ALA A 119 15.68 -31.72 12.63
N TYR A 120 16.21 -32.00 11.42
CA TYR A 120 16.78 -33.30 11.06
C TYR A 120 18.23 -33.26 10.54
N SER A 121 18.97 -32.16 10.66
CA SER A 121 20.33 -32.09 10.07
C SER A 121 21.33 -31.26 10.87
N SER A 122 22.53 -31.84 11.03
CA SER A 122 23.69 -31.25 11.69
C SER A 122 24.40 -30.20 10.82
N SER A 123 25.23 -29.39 11.49
CA SER A 123 25.76 -28.06 11.13
C SER A 123 26.66 -27.92 9.89
N GLY A 124 26.47 -28.71 8.82
CA GLY A 124 27.37 -28.71 7.65
C GLY A 124 26.74 -28.55 6.26
N ALA A 125 25.40 -28.50 6.11
CA ALA A 125 24.71 -28.63 4.82
C ALA A 125 23.78 -27.44 4.45
N SER A 126 24.16 -26.21 4.81
CA SER A 126 23.29 -25.03 4.71
C SER A 126 22.81 -24.72 3.28
N ALA A 127 23.69 -24.76 2.27
CA ALA A 127 23.34 -24.42 0.89
C ALA A 127 22.43 -25.47 0.20
N ASP A 128 22.71 -26.75 0.40
CA ASP A 128 21.89 -27.86 -0.13
C ASP A 128 20.50 -27.90 0.48
N GLN A 129 20.37 -27.45 1.73
CA GLN A 129 19.08 -27.39 2.42
C GLN A 129 18.19 -26.28 1.86
N GLY A 130 18.74 -25.10 1.57
CA GLY A 130 18.00 -24.01 0.91
C GLY A 130 17.44 -24.41 -0.45
N SER A 131 18.24 -25.09 -1.27
CA SER A 131 17.82 -25.60 -2.58
C SER A 131 16.69 -26.64 -2.48
N ARG A 132 16.76 -27.55 -1.52
CA ARG A 132 15.69 -28.55 -1.27
C ARG A 132 14.39 -27.90 -0.79
N VAL A 133 14.48 -26.89 0.06
CA VAL A 133 13.30 -26.14 0.56
C VAL A 133 12.65 -25.37 -0.59
N SER A 134 13.45 -24.63 -1.38
CA SER A 134 12.96 -23.92 -2.56
C SER A 134 12.29 -24.88 -3.56
N SER A 135 12.94 -26.01 -3.88
CA SER A 135 12.40 -27.03 -4.77
C SER A 135 11.07 -27.61 -4.28
N LYS A 136 10.90 -27.79 -2.96
CA LYS A 136 9.63 -28.25 -2.38
C LYS A 136 8.53 -27.20 -2.49
N ARG A 137 8.83 -25.93 -2.20
CA ARG A 137 7.86 -24.84 -2.35
C ARG A 137 7.41 -24.69 -3.82
N GLU A 138 8.35 -24.77 -4.76
CA GLU A 138 8.06 -24.78 -6.20
C GLU A 138 7.19 -25.96 -6.61
N ALA A 139 7.47 -27.16 -6.10
CA ALA A 139 6.70 -28.36 -6.42
C ALA A 139 5.23 -28.22 -6.01
N ILE A 140 4.94 -27.63 -4.84
CA ILE A 140 3.56 -27.37 -4.40
C ILE A 140 2.83 -26.46 -5.39
N ILE A 141 3.46 -25.34 -5.76
CA ILE A 141 2.83 -24.37 -6.67
C ILE A 141 2.66 -24.96 -8.07
N ARG A 142 3.69 -25.62 -8.60
CA ARG A 142 3.65 -26.28 -9.91
C ARG A 142 2.60 -27.38 -9.97
N ASP A 143 2.51 -28.22 -8.94
CA ASP A 143 1.50 -29.28 -8.86
C ASP A 143 0.08 -28.67 -8.83
N ILE A 144 -0.14 -27.56 -8.11
CA ILE A 144 -1.43 -26.85 -8.10
C ILE A 144 -1.75 -26.25 -9.48
N GLU A 145 -0.78 -25.57 -10.10
CA GLU A 145 -0.97 -24.95 -11.42
C GLU A 145 -1.27 -25.96 -12.53
N THR A 146 -0.68 -27.15 -12.44
CA THR A 146 -0.84 -28.21 -13.45
C THR A 146 -2.04 -29.12 -13.19
N LEU A 147 -2.28 -29.52 -11.94
CA LEU A 147 -3.33 -30.49 -11.59
C LEU A 147 -4.65 -29.84 -11.15
N CYS A 148 -4.64 -28.55 -10.79
CA CYS A 148 -5.79 -27.84 -10.23
C CYS A 148 -6.00 -26.44 -10.86
N PRO A 149 -5.96 -26.30 -12.20
CA PRO A 149 -5.93 -24.99 -12.86
C PRO A 149 -7.18 -24.13 -12.64
N ASN A 150 -8.34 -24.74 -12.34
CA ASN A 150 -9.63 -24.05 -12.22
C ASN A 150 -10.05 -23.81 -10.76
N VAL A 151 -9.37 -24.44 -9.79
CA VAL A 151 -9.69 -24.27 -8.37
C VAL A 151 -9.30 -22.87 -7.88
N PHE A 152 -8.19 -22.32 -8.40
CA PHE A 152 -7.69 -21.00 -8.01
C PHE A 152 -7.63 -20.03 -9.19
N LYS A 153 -8.06 -18.79 -8.94
CA LYS A 153 -8.01 -17.72 -9.93
C LYS A 153 -6.54 -17.40 -10.30
N PRO A 154 -6.27 -16.86 -11.51
CA PRO A 154 -4.90 -16.54 -11.93
C PRO A 154 -4.12 -15.64 -10.95
N PHE A 155 -4.80 -14.70 -10.29
CA PHE A 155 -4.15 -13.83 -9.31
C PHE A 155 -3.79 -14.56 -8.01
N GLU A 156 -4.59 -15.54 -7.57
CA GLU A 156 -4.30 -16.35 -6.37
C GLU A 156 -3.05 -17.19 -6.58
N ARG A 157 -2.88 -17.76 -7.77
CA ARG A 157 -1.65 -18.47 -8.17
C ARG A 157 -0.44 -17.54 -8.22
N SER A 158 -0.63 -16.32 -8.74
CA SER A 158 0.42 -15.30 -8.73
C SER A 158 0.79 -14.85 -7.31
N LYS A 159 -0.17 -14.79 -6.39
CA LYS A 159 0.06 -14.54 -4.95
C LYS A 159 0.88 -15.68 -4.32
N MET A 160 0.58 -16.94 -4.62
CA MET A 160 1.38 -18.08 -4.14
C MET A 160 2.85 -17.98 -4.60
N ARG A 161 3.10 -17.58 -5.85
CA ARG A 161 4.46 -17.34 -6.36
C ARG A 161 5.15 -16.17 -5.67
N ALA A 162 4.43 -15.07 -5.45
CA ALA A 162 4.95 -13.91 -4.74
C ALA A 162 5.41 -14.28 -3.32
N GLU A 163 4.57 -15.03 -2.59
CA GLU A 163 4.86 -15.53 -1.25
C GLU A 163 6.06 -16.48 -1.26
N ARG A 164 6.14 -17.43 -2.21
CA ARG A 164 7.32 -18.29 -2.36
C ARG A 164 8.61 -17.47 -2.43
N CYS A 165 8.67 -16.51 -3.34
CA CYS A 165 9.86 -15.69 -3.58
C CYS A 165 10.20 -14.82 -2.36
N LEU A 166 9.18 -14.31 -1.65
CA LEU A 166 9.37 -13.53 -0.43
C LEU A 166 10.00 -14.37 0.69
N TRP A 167 9.51 -15.58 0.91
CA TRP A 167 10.09 -16.50 1.90
C TRP A 167 11.48 -16.98 1.50
N GLU A 168 11.73 -17.22 0.21
CA GLU A 168 13.07 -17.52 -0.30
C GLU A 168 14.04 -16.35 -0.07
N ALA A 169 13.58 -15.09 -0.24
CA ALA A 169 14.37 -13.92 0.10
C ALA A 169 14.66 -13.82 1.60
N MET A 170 13.68 -14.12 2.47
CA MET A 170 13.90 -14.15 3.93
C MET A 170 14.96 -15.19 4.31
N ASP A 171 14.84 -16.42 3.81
CA ASP A 171 15.80 -17.48 4.05
C ASP A 171 17.19 -17.13 3.47
N ALA A 172 17.24 -16.51 2.30
CA ALA A 172 18.47 -16.04 1.65
C ALA A 172 19.17 -14.92 2.45
N LYS A 173 18.40 -14.01 3.07
CA LYS A 173 18.93 -12.96 3.94
C LYS A 173 19.57 -13.54 5.20
N GLU A 174 18.90 -14.49 5.85
CA GLU A 174 19.41 -15.17 7.05
C GLU A 174 20.69 -15.97 6.76
N SER A 175 20.77 -16.59 5.58
CA SER A 175 21.91 -17.39 5.16
C SER A 175 23.03 -16.60 4.46
N GLY A 176 22.83 -15.31 4.17
CA GLY A 176 23.80 -14.48 3.43
C GLY A 176 23.98 -14.88 1.96
N SER A 177 22.95 -15.44 1.34
CA SER A 177 22.99 -15.94 -0.05
C SER A 177 22.91 -14.82 -1.09
N GLU A 178 23.64 -14.97 -2.19
CA GLU A 178 23.57 -14.08 -3.36
C GLU A 178 22.19 -14.11 -4.05
N ALA A 179 21.36 -15.12 -3.79
CA ALA A 179 20.01 -15.23 -4.33
C ALA A 179 19.03 -14.21 -3.73
N PHE A 180 19.40 -13.54 -2.63
CA PHE A 180 18.53 -12.60 -1.91
C PHE A 180 17.90 -11.53 -2.81
N GLU A 181 18.72 -10.83 -3.60
CA GLU A 181 18.23 -9.75 -4.47
C GLU A 181 17.35 -10.28 -5.61
N SER A 182 17.71 -11.44 -6.19
CA SER A 182 16.90 -12.06 -7.25
C SER A 182 15.51 -12.45 -6.75
N CYS A 183 15.44 -13.11 -5.58
CA CYS A 183 14.17 -13.49 -4.96
C CYS A 183 13.30 -12.28 -4.59
N LEU A 184 13.92 -11.19 -4.10
CA LEU A 184 13.21 -9.94 -3.83
C LEU A 184 12.61 -9.30 -5.08
N VAL A 185 13.38 -9.27 -6.17
CA VAL A 185 12.92 -8.71 -7.44
C VAL A 185 11.73 -9.51 -7.97
N GLU A 186 11.82 -10.84 -7.98
CA GLU A 186 10.73 -11.72 -8.42
C GLU A 186 9.49 -11.58 -7.52
N ALA A 187 9.66 -11.55 -6.19
CA ALA A 187 8.57 -11.33 -5.26
C ALA A 187 7.84 -10.01 -5.55
N ARG A 188 8.60 -8.93 -5.72
CA ARG A 188 8.05 -7.60 -6.05
C ARG A 188 7.30 -7.62 -7.38
N GLU A 189 7.85 -8.23 -8.43
CA GLU A 189 7.18 -8.29 -9.72
C GLU A 189 5.83 -9.01 -9.66
N HIS A 190 5.75 -10.12 -8.91
CA HIS A 190 4.50 -10.83 -8.70
C HIS A 190 3.51 -9.99 -7.87
N TYR A 191 3.95 -9.36 -6.77
CA TYR A 191 3.08 -8.49 -5.97
C TYR A 191 2.58 -7.26 -6.72
N LEU A 192 3.41 -6.68 -7.59
CA LEU A 192 2.96 -5.61 -8.47
C LEU A 192 1.83 -6.11 -9.38
N LYS A 193 1.92 -7.32 -9.96
CA LYS A 193 0.88 -7.86 -10.86
C LYS A 193 -0.46 -8.09 -10.15
N VAL A 194 -0.45 -8.44 -8.86
CA VAL A 194 -1.68 -8.74 -8.10
C VAL A 194 -2.12 -7.61 -7.18
N SER A 195 -1.45 -6.45 -7.23
CA SER A 195 -1.59 -5.40 -6.21
C SER A 195 -3.02 -4.91 -5.99
N THR A 196 -3.87 -4.95 -7.02
CA THR A 196 -5.30 -4.57 -6.97
C THR A 196 -6.18 -5.63 -6.32
N ASP A 197 -5.79 -6.91 -6.41
CA ASP A 197 -6.58 -8.07 -5.95
C ASP A 197 -6.25 -8.48 -4.50
N LEU A 198 -5.20 -7.90 -3.91
CA LEU A 198 -4.81 -8.18 -2.53
C LEU A 198 -5.84 -7.60 -1.53
N SER A 199 -6.11 -8.36 -0.47
CA SER A 199 -6.82 -7.82 0.69
C SER A 199 -5.95 -6.82 1.45
N THR A 200 -6.55 -5.94 2.24
CA THR A 200 -5.83 -4.98 3.09
C THR A 200 -4.93 -5.69 4.12
N ALA A 201 -5.36 -6.86 4.62
CA ALA A 201 -4.56 -7.67 5.54
C ALA A 201 -3.31 -8.24 4.86
N ASP A 202 -3.47 -8.76 3.64
CA ASP A 202 -2.34 -9.23 2.83
C ASP A 202 -1.37 -8.09 2.54
N LEU A 203 -1.89 -6.94 2.12
CA LEU A 203 -1.09 -5.75 1.78
C LEU A 203 -0.25 -5.28 2.98
N ARG A 204 -0.84 -5.22 4.18
CA ARG A 204 -0.12 -4.89 5.41
C ARG A 204 0.99 -5.90 5.70
N HIS A 205 0.65 -7.20 5.65
CA HIS A 205 1.63 -8.28 5.86
C HIS A 205 2.82 -8.17 4.90
N ILE A 206 2.55 -7.99 3.60
CA ILE A 206 3.59 -7.90 2.56
C ILE A 206 4.47 -6.66 2.79
N CYS A 207 3.85 -5.52 3.11
CA CYS A 207 4.61 -4.30 3.40
C CYS A 207 5.52 -4.49 4.62
N ASP A 208 5.02 -5.08 5.71
CA ASP A 208 5.81 -5.36 6.91
C ASP A 208 6.98 -6.30 6.59
N CYS A 209 6.76 -7.33 5.76
CA CYS A 209 7.84 -8.23 5.33
C CYS A 209 8.93 -7.49 4.54
N PHE A 210 8.56 -6.66 3.55
CA PHE A 210 9.56 -5.86 2.81
C PHE A 210 10.30 -4.87 3.70
N ILE A 211 9.62 -4.23 4.65
CA ILE A 211 10.22 -3.31 5.64
C ILE A 211 11.24 -4.07 6.50
N ASN A 212 10.89 -5.24 7.03
CA ASN A 212 11.80 -6.08 7.82
C ASN A 212 13.01 -6.55 7.01
N LEU A 213 12.84 -6.70 5.68
CA LEU A 213 13.94 -6.98 4.76
C LEU A 213 14.81 -5.75 4.44
N GLY A 214 14.42 -4.54 4.87
CA GLY A 214 15.09 -3.26 4.58
C GLY A 214 14.62 -2.60 3.28
N GLN A 215 13.67 -3.23 2.57
CA GLN A 215 13.23 -2.89 1.22
C GLN A 215 11.99 -1.98 1.22
N HIS A 216 12.07 -0.86 1.95
CA HIS A 216 10.96 0.07 2.13
C HIS A 216 10.43 0.65 0.80
N LEU A 217 11.32 0.91 -0.17
CA LEU A 217 10.93 1.41 -1.48
C LEU A 217 10.07 0.40 -2.25
N CYS A 218 10.33 -0.90 -2.11
CA CYS A 218 9.53 -1.95 -2.74
C CYS A 218 8.10 -1.98 -2.18
N ALA A 219 7.95 -1.83 -0.86
CA ALA A 219 6.64 -1.73 -0.22
C ALA A 219 5.85 -0.52 -0.75
N LEU A 220 6.50 0.65 -0.84
CA LEU A 220 5.89 1.85 -1.41
C LEU A 220 5.51 1.68 -2.89
N GLN A 221 6.35 1.03 -3.69
CA GLN A 221 6.06 0.77 -5.12
C GLN A 221 4.78 -0.06 -5.30
N ILE A 222 4.56 -1.07 -4.46
CA ILE A 222 3.35 -1.91 -4.51
C ILE A 222 2.11 -1.06 -4.19
N LEU A 223 2.17 -0.24 -3.14
CA LEU A 223 1.07 0.66 -2.76
C LEU A 223 0.79 1.71 -3.83
N LEU A 224 1.82 2.34 -4.39
CA LEU A 224 1.68 3.36 -5.43
C LEU A 224 1.10 2.77 -6.72
N LYS A 225 1.45 1.53 -7.06
CA LYS A 225 0.83 0.83 -8.19
C LYS A 225 -0.65 0.59 -7.94
N ARG A 226 -1.00 0.10 -6.76
CA ARG A 226 -2.39 -0.09 -6.34
C ARG A 226 -3.19 1.22 -6.41
N PHE A 227 -2.64 2.33 -5.93
CA PHE A 227 -3.26 3.66 -6.04
C PHE A 227 -3.42 4.13 -7.49
N ALA A 228 -2.54 3.72 -8.40
CA ALA A 228 -2.65 4.07 -9.81
C ALA A 228 -3.74 3.27 -10.53
N GLU A 229 -3.99 2.03 -10.12
CA GLU A 229 -4.89 1.09 -10.79
C GLU A 229 -6.28 1.01 -10.15
N GLN A 230 -6.42 1.30 -8.86
CA GLN A 230 -7.71 1.30 -8.17
C GLN A 230 -8.55 2.54 -8.49
N VAL A 231 -9.86 2.32 -8.65
CA VAL A 231 -10.85 3.39 -8.86
C VAL A 231 -11.16 4.14 -7.56
N GLU A 232 -11.04 3.46 -6.41
CA GLU A 232 -11.20 4.02 -5.07
C GLU A 232 -10.08 3.47 -4.18
N VAL A 233 -9.34 4.38 -3.55
CA VAL A 233 -8.31 4.00 -2.57
C VAL A 233 -8.99 3.86 -1.22
N GLN A 234 -8.81 2.69 -0.60
CA GLN A 234 -9.29 2.47 0.76
C GLN A 234 -8.46 3.30 1.74
N GLY A 235 -9.12 3.95 2.71
CA GLY A 235 -8.43 4.77 3.72
C GLY A 235 -7.31 4.00 4.45
N VAL A 236 -7.52 2.70 4.69
CA VAL A 236 -6.52 1.83 5.35
C VAL A 236 -5.26 1.65 4.50
N ASP A 237 -5.35 1.66 3.17
CA ASP A 237 -4.17 1.56 2.31
C ASP A 237 -3.32 2.85 2.38
N ALA A 238 -3.98 4.01 2.55
CA ALA A 238 -3.31 5.29 2.78
C ALA A 238 -2.66 5.36 4.18
N GLU A 239 -3.27 4.77 5.20
CA GLU A 239 -2.68 4.63 6.54
C GLU A 239 -1.40 3.78 6.52
N ILE A 240 -1.44 2.60 5.88
CA ILE A 240 -0.25 1.74 5.72
C ILE A 240 0.86 2.51 5.02
N TYR A 241 0.50 3.24 3.96
CA TYR A 241 1.44 4.06 3.21
C TYR A 241 2.06 5.18 4.08
N GLN A 242 1.25 5.88 4.89
CA GLN A 242 1.73 6.90 5.83
C GLN A 242 2.66 6.30 6.89
N ASP A 243 2.30 5.15 7.46
CA ASP A 243 3.12 4.45 8.46
C ASP A 243 4.52 4.12 7.94
N ILE A 244 4.63 3.70 6.68
CA ILE A 244 5.93 3.41 6.04
C ILE A 244 6.78 4.67 5.93
N LEU A 245 6.19 5.79 5.50
CA LEU A 245 6.89 7.06 5.38
C LEU A 245 7.32 7.61 6.73
N THR A 246 6.47 7.55 7.75
CA THR A 246 6.81 7.97 9.11
C THR A 246 7.91 7.09 9.72
N LYS A 247 7.92 5.79 9.44
CA LYS A 247 9.02 4.91 9.84
C LYS A 247 10.32 5.32 9.14
N LEU A 248 10.30 5.52 7.82
CA LEU A 248 11.46 5.95 7.04
C LEU A 248 12.01 7.31 7.47
N SER A 249 11.15 8.27 7.83
CA SER A 249 11.58 9.60 8.27
C SER A 249 12.33 9.56 9.60
N ARG A 250 12.12 8.53 10.43
CA ARG A 250 12.76 8.37 11.74
C ARG A 250 14.05 7.58 11.68
N THR A 251 14.17 6.65 10.74
CA THR A 251 15.33 5.76 10.64
C THR A 251 16.39 6.23 9.64
N ASP A 252 16.02 7.16 8.73
CA ASP A 252 16.71 7.59 7.49
C ASP A 252 18.11 7.00 7.25
N PRO A 253 18.21 5.70 6.91
CA PRO A 253 19.49 5.02 6.97
C PRO A 253 20.46 5.42 5.86
N ASP A 254 20.03 6.11 4.78
CA ASP A 254 20.87 6.51 3.63
C ASP A 254 20.13 7.48 2.66
N GLY A 255 19.39 8.47 3.18
CA GLY A 255 18.51 9.31 2.35
C GLY A 255 17.38 8.51 1.68
N ALA A 256 17.02 7.37 2.26
CA ALA A 256 15.96 6.48 1.78
C ALA A 256 14.61 7.20 1.80
N PHE A 257 14.41 8.10 2.76
CA PHE A 257 13.21 8.92 2.83
C PHE A 257 13.11 9.90 1.64
N ALA A 258 14.20 10.56 1.25
CA ALA A 258 14.20 11.45 0.08
C ALA A 258 13.89 10.68 -1.23
N LYS A 259 14.46 9.48 -1.39
CA LYS A 259 14.14 8.58 -2.52
C LYS A 259 12.68 8.13 -2.50
N ALA A 260 12.14 7.84 -1.32
CA ALA A 260 10.74 7.48 -1.14
C ALA A 260 9.80 8.62 -1.53
N LEU A 261 10.12 9.87 -1.16
CA LEU A 261 9.37 11.05 -1.57
C LEU A 261 9.40 11.24 -3.09
N ASP A 262 10.57 11.14 -3.72
CA ASP A 262 10.71 11.30 -5.17
C ASP A 262 9.91 10.25 -5.94
N LEU A 263 10.02 8.98 -5.54
CA LEU A 263 9.23 7.88 -6.08
C LEU A 263 7.73 8.14 -5.97
N SER A 264 7.30 8.54 -4.77
CA SER A 264 5.88 8.68 -4.45
C SER A 264 5.23 9.84 -5.15
N LEU A 265 5.88 10.99 -5.10
CA LEU A 265 5.35 12.21 -5.66
C LEU A 265 5.52 12.28 -7.18
N SER A 266 6.30 11.37 -7.78
CA SER A 266 6.33 11.10 -9.22
C SER A 266 5.17 10.24 -9.71
N SER A 267 4.46 9.53 -8.82
CA SER A 267 3.31 8.70 -9.19
C SER A 267 2.08 9.55 -9.48
N LYS A 268 1.66 9.60 -10.75
CA LYS A 268 0.41 10.27 -11.15
C LYS A 268 -0.83 9.64 -10.48
N GLY A 269 -0.77 8.34 -10.19
CA GLY A 269 -1.86 7.59 -9.57
C GLY A 269 -2.27 8.16 -8.22
N LEU A 270 -1.27 8.54 -7.42
CA LEU A 270 -1.46 9.12 -6.10
C LEU A 270 -2.35 10.39 -6.10
N TYR A 271 -2.29 11.19 -7.17
CA TYR A 271 -3.05 12.44 -7.29
C TYR A 271 -4.41 12.28 -7.98
N ARG A 272 -4.74 11.09 -8.55
CA ARG A 272 -6.00 10.88 -9.27
C ARG A 272 -7.23 11.03 -8.38
N LEU A 273 -7.08 10.75 -7.09
CA LEU A 273 -8.17 10.77 -6.12
C LEU A 273 -8.19 12.01 -5.24
N ALA A 274 -7.16 12.87 -5.34
CA ALA A 274 -7.10 14.13 -4.61
C ALA A 274 -8.17 15.14 -5.07
N THR A 275 -8.89 14.87 -6.16
CA THR A 275 -9.96 15.73 -6.69
C THR A 275 -11.36 15.21 -6.38
N ARG A 276 -11.53 14.17 -5.55
CA ARG A 276 -12.87 13.65 -5.20
C ARG A 276 -13.39 14.31 -3.92
N PRO A 277 -14.57 14.95 -3.97
CA PRO A 277 -15.07 15.80 -2.88
C PRO A 277 -15.77 15.08 -1.73
N GLU A 278 -15.82 13.74 -1.69
CA GLU A 278 -16.63 13.01 -0.69
C GLU A 278 -15.79 12.14 0.26
N GLY A 279 -15.65 12.62 1.49
CA GLY A 279 -15.49 11.83 2.73
C GLY A 279 -14.10 11.29 3.08
N ALA A 280 -13.27 10.93 2.11
CA ALA A 280 -11.96 10.34 2.37
C ALA A 280 -10.82 11.34 2.12
N GLU A 281 -9.90 11.45 3.08
CA GLU A 281 -8.71 12.26 2.91
C GLU A 281 -7.82 11.69 1.78
N PRO A 282 -7.33 12.53 0.84
CA PRO A 282 -6.45 12.06 -0.22
C PRO A 282 -5.20 11.36 0.31
N ALA A 283 -4.83 10.20 -0.25
CA ALA A 283 -3.61 9.48 0.14
C ALA A 283 -2.34 10.34 0.06
N VAL A 284 -2.30 11.31 -0.86
CA VAL A 284 -1.20 12.28 -0.97
C VAL A 284 -1.03 13.17 0.27
N TYR A 285 -2.10 13.43 1.04
CA TYR A 285 -2.02 14.22 2.26
C TYR A 285 -1.19 13.53 3.35
N GLY A 286 -1.18 12.19 3.38
CA GLY A 286 -0.28 11.41 4.24
C GLY A 286 1.19 11.72 3.97
N ILE A 287 1.58 11.97 2.70
CA ILE A 287 2.94 12.41 2.36
C ILE A 287 3.20 13.81 2.89
N TYR A 288 2.24 14.71 2.70
CA TYR A 288 2.39 16.09 3.12
C TYR A 288 2.56 16.20 4.63
N ARG A 289 1.77 15.46 5.41
CA ARG A 289 1.97 15.31 6.86
C ARG A 289 3.32 14.74 7.21
N ALA A 290 3.72 13.62 6.58
CA ALA A 290 5.02 12.99 6.85
C ALA A 290 6.20 13.95 6.61
N VAL A 291 6.09 14.90 5.68
CA VAL A 291 7.12 15.94 5.46
C VAL A 291 7.01 17.09 6.45
N LEU A 292 5.80 17.58 6.72
CA LEU A 292 5.58 18.81 7.48
C LEU A 292 5.60 18.61 9.00
N GLU A 293 5.26 17.42 9.47
CA GLU A 293 5.31 17.03 10.89
C GLU A 293 6.65 16.38 11.26
N SER A 294 7.54 16.15 10.29
CA SER A 294 8.88 15.61 10.54
C SER A 294 9.74 16.63 11.29
N PRO A 295 10.56 16.20 12.28
CA PRO A 295 11.55 17.07 12.91
C PRO A 295 12.53 17.68 11.89
N ASP A 296 12.73 17.00 10.76
CA ASP A 296 13.61 17.43 9.68
C ASP A 296 12.88 18.20 8.56
N VAL A 297 11.73 18.82 8.86
CA VAL A 297 10.92 19.59 7.88
C VAL A 297 11.75 20.59 7.08
N GLY A 298 12.79 21.20 7.69
CA GLY A 298 13.69 22.13 7.00
C GLY A 298 14.46 21.51 5.83
N LEU A 299 14.79 20.22 5.91
CA LEU A 299 15.48 19.46 4.85
C LEU A 299 14.49 18.89 3.84
N LEU A 300 13.32 18.45 4.31
CA LEU A 300 12.34 17.71 3.50
C LEU A 300 11.40 18.61 2.72
N TRP A 301 11.06 19.79 3.26
CA TRP A 301 10.20 20.77 2.60
C TRP A 301 10.77 21.28 1.26
N PRO A 302 12.07 21.59 1.14
CA PRO A 302 12.67 21.90 -0.16
C PRO A 302 12.62 20.74 -1.16
N VAL A 303 12.76 19.50 -0.70
CA VAL A 303 12.67 18.31 -1.57
C VAL A 303 11.27 18.19 -2.14
N LEU A 304 10.24 18.30 -1.29
CA LEU A 304 8.84 18.25 -1.71
C LEU A 304 8.53 19.33 -2.75
N ARG A 305 8.90 20.59 -2.52
CA ARG A 305 8.58 21.68 -3.44
C ARG A 305 9.33 21.64 -4.78
N LYS A 306 10.50 21.00 -4.82
CA LYS A 306 11.32 20.92 -6.04
C LYS A 306 10.79 19.92 -7.07
N LEU A 307 9.80 19.11 -6.71
CA LEU A 307 9.32 18.02 -7.55
C LEU A 307 8.64 18.52 -8.82
N PRO A 308 8.93 17.91 -9.99
CA PRO A 308 8.45 18.40 -11.29
C PRO A 308 6.92 18.50 -11.39
N LEU A 309 6.18 17.58 -10.78
CA LEU A 309 4.72 17.54 -10.83
C LEU A 309 4.06 18.69 -10.03
N LEU A 310 4.74 19.23 -9.03
CA LEU A 310 4.25 20.37 -8.23
C LEU A 310 4.56 21.73 -8.88
N LYS A 311 5.51 21.77 -9.82
CA LYS A 311 5.86 22.99 -10.58
C LYS A 311 4.87 23.32 -11.69
N LYS A 312 4.16 22.32 -12.22
CA LYS A 312 3.17 22.50 -13.28
C LYS A 312 1.80 22.74 -12.66
N ALA A 313 1.05 23.69 -13.22
CA ALA A 313 -0.36 23.86 -12.87
C ALA A 313 -1.12 22.57 -13.19
N GLY A 314 -1.71 21.95 -12.16
CA GLY A 314 -2.38 20.66 -12.27
C GLY A 314 -2.86 20.14 -10.92
N THR A 315 -3.40 18.93 -10.91
CA THR A 315 -4.00 18.30 -9.72
C THR A 315 -3.03 18.15 -8.57
N ALA A 316 -1.76 17.82 -8.84
CA ALA A 316 -0.73 17.73 -7.81
C ALA A 316 -0.51 19.06 -7.08
N GLN A 317 -0.31 20.14 -7.84
CA GLN A 317 -0.16 21.48 -7.26
C GLN A 317 -1.43 21.91 -6.50
N GLN A 318 -2.62 21.66 -7.04
CA GLN A 318 -3.88 21.98 -6.38
C GLN A 318 -4.03 21.23 -5.05
N SER A 319 -3.71 19.93 -5.03
CA SER A 319 -3.81 19.11 -3.82
C SER A 319 -2.88 19.59 -2.70
N LEU A 320 -1.65 20.02 -3.02
CA LEU A 320 -0.74 20.60 -2.02
C LEU A 320 -1.26 21.94 -1.51
N VAL A 321 -1.75 22.81 -2.40
CA VAL A 321 -2.31 24.11 -2.01
C VAL A 321 -3.51 23.93 -1.08
N GLU A 322 -4.41 23.01 -1.40
CA GLU A 322 -5.57 22.68 -0.58
C GLU A 322 -5.16 22.13 0.79
N PHE A 323 -4.22 21.18 0.82
CA PHE A 323 -3.68 20.65 2.07
C PHE A 323 -3.11 21.75 2.96
N LEU A 324 -2.26 22.63 2.42
CA LEU A 324 -1.63 23.70 3.20
C LEU A 324 -2.65 24.71 3.75
N ARG A 325 -3.77 24.92 3.05
CA ARG A 325 -4.88 25.74 3.54
C ARG A 325 -5.63 25.04 4.68
N LEU A 326 -5.95 23.76 4.52
CA LEU A 326 -6.64 22.96 5.55
C LEU A 326 -5.78 22.81 6.81
N ALA A 327 -4.47 22.57 6.64
CA ALA A 327 -3.50 22.48 7.72
C ALA A 327 -3.16 23.83 8.36
N SER A 328 -3.70 24.94 7.86
CA SER A 328 -3.45 26.28 8.38
C SER A 328 -1.95 26.64 8.41
N LEU A 329 -1.22 26.32 7.34
CA LEU A 329 0.23 26.55 7.20
C LEU A 329 0.55 27.65 6.16
N PRO A 330 0.24 28.93 6.46
CA PRO A 330 0.35 30.01 5.49
C PRO A 330 1.80 30.32 5.06
N GLU A 331 2.77 30.19 5.97
CA GLU A 331 4.20 30.40 5.66
C GLU A 331 4.67 29.46 4.56
N LYS A 332 4.32 28.17 4.69
CA LYS A 332 4.63 27.14 3.69
C LYS A 332 3.91 27.40 2.38
N LEU A 333 2.66 27.85 2.41
CA LEU A 333 1.95 28.21 1.19
C LEU A 333 2.61 29.40 0.46
N CYS A 334 3.07 30.42 1.20
CA CYS A 334 3.81 31.56 0.64
C CYS A 334 5.15 31.12 0.04
N ASP A 335 5.93 30.32 0.77
CA ASP A 335 7.18 29.72 0.30
C ASP A 335 7.01 28.98 -1.02
N PHE A 336 5.93 28.20 -1.14
CA PHE A 336 5.61 27.45 -2.34
C PHE A 336 5.27 28.36 -3.54
N TYR A 337 4.45 29.39 -3.33
CA TYR A 337 4.11 30.33 -4.40
C TYR A 337 5.30 31.19 -4.83
N ASN A 338 6.14 31.65 -3.89
CA ASN A 338 7.33 32.45 -4.19
C ASN A 338 8.31 31.69 -5.07
N GLU A 339 8.60 30.42 -4.76
CA GLU A 339 9.49 29.59 -5.59
C GLU A 339 8.90 29.29 -6.98
N GLY A 340 7.59 29.17 -7.08
CA GLY A 340 6.88 29.00 -8.36
C GLY A 340 6.77 30.29 -9.19
N GLY A 341 7.32 31.42 -8.73
CA GLY A 341 7.16 32.73 -9.36
C GLY A 341 5.73 33.29 -9.30
N GLN A 342 4.86 32.70 -8.47
CA GLN A 342 3.46 33.11 -8.29
C GLN A 342 3.34 34.15 -7.17
N TYR A 343 4.17 35.19 -7.18
CA TYR A 343 4.26 36.18 -6.11
C TYR A 343 2.92 36.87 -5.81
N SER A 344 2.00 36.94 -6.78
CA SER A 344 0.68 37.56 -6.59
C SER A 344 -0.14 36.78 -5.57
N ARG A 345 -0.17 35.45 -5.76
CA ARG A 345 -0.85 34.53 -4.84
C ARG A 345 -0.16 34.47 -3.48
N ALA A 346 1.18 34.55 -3.46
CA ALA A 346 1.91 34.65 -2.20
C ALA A 346 1.52 35.92 -1.42
N GLY A 347 1.41 37.06 -2.12
CA GLY A 347 0.95 38.32 -1.55
C GLY A 347 -0.48 38.27 -1.03
N GLU A 348 -1.40 37.65 -1.76
CA GLU A 348 -2.79 37.43 -1.34
C GLU A 348 -2.86 36.60 -0.04
N VAL A 349 -2.09 35.52 0.08
CA VAL A 349 -2.02 34.71 1.31
C VAL A 349 -1.51 35.55 2.48
N CYS A 350 -0.43 36.30 2.29
CA CYS A 350 0.09 37.21 3.32
C CYS A 350 -0.95 38.26 3.76
N LEU A 351 -1.72 38.84 2.83
CA LEU A 351 -2.78 39.80 3.15
C LEU A 351 -3.95 39.17 3.91
N GLN A 352 -4.34 37.94 3.54
CA GLN A 352 -5.38 37.20 4.26
C GLN A 352 -4.95 36.95 5.70
N GLN A 353 -3.69 36.59 5.93
CA GLN A 353 -3.15 36.39 7.28
C GLN A 353 -3.06 37.70 8.06
N ALA A 354 -2.57 38.79 7.46
CA ALA A 354 -2.48 40.09 8.13
C ALA A 354 -3.86 40.64 8.56
N ASN A 355 -4.90 40.35 7.78
CA ASN A 355 -6.27 40.80 8.03
C ASN A 355 -7.14 39.79 8.78
N ALA A 356 -6.61 38.62 9.13
CA ALA A 356 -7.37 37.58 9.79
C ALA A 356 -7.91 38.08 11.14
N ARG A 357 -9.23 37.94 11.33
CA ARG A 357 -9.94 38.31 12.57
C ARG A 357 -10.12 37.12 13.52
N CYS A 358 -10.16 35.91 12.97
CA CYS A 358 -10.19 34.64 13.70
C CYS A 358 -9.44 33.60 12.85
N PHE A 359 -8.20 33.30 13.22
CA PHE A 359 -7.38 32.24 12.64
C PHE A 359 -6.75 31.46 13.80
N GLN A 360 -7.11 30.19 13.92
CA GLN A 360 -6.54 29.33 14.95
C GLN A 360 -5.15 28.86 14.51
N TYR A 361 -4.12 29.42 15.14
CA TYR A 361 -2.76 28.97 14.99
C TYR A 361 -2.58 27.56 15.59
N PRO A 362 -1.54 26.82 15.17
CA PRO A 362 -1.25 25.49 15.72
C PRO A 362 -1.06 25.46 17.25
N ASP A 363 -0.75 26.59 17.86
CA ASP A 363 -0.60 26.78 19.30
C ASP A 363 -1.89 27.21 20.02
N GLY A 364 -3.02 27.25 19.32
CA GLY A 364 -4.33 27.62 19.86
C GLY A 364 -4.62 29.12 19.90
N ARG A 365 -3.70 30.00 19.47
CA ARG A 365 -3.98 31.44 19.34
C ARG A 365 -5.03 31.69 18.26
N LEU A 366 -6.01 32.56 18.51
CA LEU A 366 -7.10 32.84 17.55
C LEU A 366 -6.84 34.02 16.62
N CYS A 367 -5.77 34.81 16.84
CA CYS A 367 -5.50 36.02 16.07
C CYS A 367 -3.99 36.26 15.96
N PRO A 368 -3.50 36.77 14.81
CA PRO A 368 -2.12 37.25 14.71
C PRO A 368 -1.91 38.46 15.62
N THR A 369 -0.76 38.46 16.32
CA THR A 369 -0.25 39.62 17.03
C THR A 369 0.01 40.79 16.08
N LEU A 370 0.06 42.02 16.61
CA LEU A 370 0.39 43.19 15.80
C LEU A 370 1.76 43.07 15.12
N GLN A 371 2.74 42.46 15.80
CA GLN A 371 4.07 42.25 15.25
C GLN A 371 4.08 41.23 14.09
N GLU A 372 3.30 40.15 14.19
CA GLU A 372 3.08 39.20 13.09
C GLU A 372 2.33 39.88 11.92
N ARG A 373 1.33 40.74 12.19
CA ARG A 373 0.64 41.51 11.14
C ARG A 373 1.61 42.42 10.37
N VAL A 374 2.51 43.11 11.07
CA VAL A 374 3.57 43.91 10.43
C VAL A 374 4.43 43.03 9.53
N HIS A 375 4.84 41.84 10.01
CA HIS A 375 5.59 40.89 9.19
C HIS A 375 4.84 40.50 7.92
N TRP A 376 3.56 40.11 8.05
CA TRP A 376 2.73 39.70 6.92
C TRP A 376 2.46 40.83 5.91
N PHE A 377 2.17 42.05 6.36
CA PHE A 377 2.03 43.20 5.45
C PHE A 377 3.34 43.49 4.68
N ARG A 378 4.49 43.42 5.36
CA ARG A 378 5.80 43.62 4.69
C ARG A 378 6.08 42.53 3.64
N GLN A 379 5.76 41.27 3.94
CA GLN A 379 5.89 40.18 2.96
C GLN A 379 4.94 40.35 1.77
N ALA A 380 3.68 40.76 2.02
CA ALA A 380 2.70 41.05 0.97
C ALA A 380 3.17 42.18 0.04
N SER A 381 3.69 43.27 0.61
CA SER A 381 4.25 44.39 -0.15
C SER A 381 5.45 43.96 -1.00
N LYS A 382 6.37 43.19 -0.42
CA LYS A 382 7.51 42.63 -1.17
C LYS A 382 7.07 41.78 -2.36
N ALA A 383 6.07 40.93 -2.15
CA ALA A 383 5.53 40.08 -3.21
C ALA A 383 4.83 40.89 -4.31
N ALA A 384 4.08 41.94 -3.94
CA ALA A 384 3.44 42.87 -4.88
C ALA A 384 4.48 43.65 -5.73
N LYS A 385 5.63 44.03 -5.14
CA LYS A 385 6.73 44.70 -5.84
C LYS A 385 7.46 43.80 -6.84
N LEU A 386 7.47 42.48 -6.60
CA LEU A 386 8.18 41.49 -7.43
C LEU A 386 7.37 40.99 -8.63
N ASN A 387 6.06 41.25 -8.68
CA ASN A 387 5.17 40.67 -9.70
C ASN A 387 4.52 41.72 -10.61
N GLY A 388 4.59 41.50 -11.93
CA GLY A 388 3.87 42.28 -12.94
C GLY A 388 2.44 41.78 -13.27
N GLY A 389 1.82 40.97 -12.41
CA GLY A 389 0.47 40.38 -12.57
C GLY A 389 -0.58 40.99 -11.63
N SER A 390 -1.82 40.50 -11.57
CA SER A 390 -3.07 41.08 -10.95
C SER A 390 -2.98 42.02 -9.72
N LEU A 391 -1.93 41.96 -8.90
CA LEU A 391 -1.53 42.98 -7.91
C LEU A 391 -0.74 44.16 -8.54
N ASN A 392 -0.86 44.40 -9.85
CA ASN A 392 0.07 45.20 -10.67
C ASN A 392 -0.07 46.72 -10.55
N ASN A 393 -0.45 47.21 -9.38
CA ASN A 393 -0.59 48.62 -9.16
C ASN A 393 0.46 49.03 -8.13
N HIS A 394 1.43 49.85 -8.52
CA HIS A 394 2.32 50.53 -7.57
C HIS A 394 1.53 51.19 -6.42
N THR A 395 0.28 51.58 -6.68
CA THR A 395 -0.68 52.07 -5.67
C THR A 395 -1.13 50.99 -4.68
N GLN A 396 -1.30 49.73 -5.07
CA GLN A 396 -1.60 48.63 -4.15
C GLN A 396 -0.41 48.27 -3.27
N ALA A 397 0.80 48.17 -3.83
CA ALA A 397 2.01 47.95 -3.03
C ALA A 397 2.23 49.07 -1.99
N SER A 398 2.03 50.33 -2.42
CA SER A 398 2.09 51.51 -1.54
C SER A 398 1.02 51.48 -0.44
N LEU A 399 -0.21 51.09 -0.77
CA LEU A 399 -1.28 50.93 0.21
C LEU A 399 -0.96 49.83 1.24
N ILE A 400 -0.37 48.72 0.81
CA ILE A 400 0.04 47.63 1.71
C ILE A 400 1.19 48.09 2.63
N ASP A 401 2.15 48.86 2.10
CA ASP A 401 3.21 49.49 2.91
C ASP A 401 2.61 50.43 3.97
N GLN A 402 1.63 51.26 3.62
CA GLN A 402 0.94 52.13 4.57
C GLN A 402 0.27 51.34 5.70
N TYR A 403 -0.35 50.20 5.40
CA TYR A 403 -0.89 49.32 6.44
C TYR A 403 0.19 48.71 7.33
N ALA A 404 1.35 48.36 6.77
CA ALA A 404 2.50 47.91 7.57
C ALA A 404 3.01 49.00 8.51
N ASP A 405 3.06 50.25 8.04
CA ASP A 405 3.50 51.40 8.83
C ASP A 405 2.51 51.72 9.95
N ILE A 406 1.21 51.70 9.67
CA ILE A 406 0.17 51.86 10.69
C ILE A 406 0.30 50.79 11.77
N ALA A 407 0.44 49.52 11.37
CA ALA A 407 0.62 48.42 12.32
C ALA A 407 1.93 48.57 13.13
N HIS A 408 3.00 49.07 12.52
CA HIS A 408 4.28 49.32 13.20
C HIS A 408 4.17 50.45 14.22
N ILE A 409 3.48 51.55 13.87
CA ILE A 409 3.17 52.64 14.79
C ILE A 409 2.33 52.13 15.97
N GLN A 410 1.33 51.28 15.72
CA GLN A 410 0.52 50.66 16.77
C GLN A 410 1.36 49.82 17.73
N VAL A 411 2.33 49.04 17.22
CA VAL A 411 3.29 48.29 18.05
C VAL A 411 4.12 49.25 18.91
N ALA A 412 4.71 50.28 18.30
CA ALA A 412 5.56 51.23 19.03
C ALA A 412 4.78 51.97 20.13
N LEU A 413 3.53 52.37 19.86
CA LEU A 413 2.65 52.99 20.85
C LEU A 413 2.31 52.02 21.99
N LEU A 414 2.03 50.76 21.69
CA LEU A 414 1.76 49.74 22.70
C LEU A 414 2.97 49.56 23.63
N THR A 415 4.17 49.43 23.06
CA THR A 415 5.42 49.32 23.83
C THR A 415 5.67 50.56 24.70
N CYS A 416 5.47 51.77 24.16
CA CYS A 416 5.59 52.99 24.96
C CYS A 416 4.57 53.07 26.11
N LEU A 417 3.34 52.57 25.91
CA LEU A 417 2.32 52.51 26.96
C LEU A 417 2.67 51.47 28.03
N GLU A 418 3.21 50.32 27.64
CA GLU A 418 3.71 49.29 28.56
C GLU A 418 4.90 49.81 29.39
N ASP A 419 5.85 50.51 28.75
CA ASP A 419 7.02 51.10 29.41
C ASP A 419 6.67 52.28 30.33
N GLN A 420 5.61 53.05 30.02
CA GLN A 420 5.10 54.12 30.88
C GLN A 420 4.18 53.60 32.00
N GLY A 421 3.72 52.35 31.90
CA GLY A 421 2.79 51.68 32.81
C GLY A 421 3.45 50.82 33.90
N GLY A 422 4.62 51.23 34.41
CA GLY A 422 5.27 50.58 35.57
C GLY A 422 4.47 50.75 36.87
N GLY A 423 3.51 49.83 37.11
CA GLY A 423 2.77 49.58 38.36
C GLY A 423 1.53 50.45 38.56
N ALA A 424 0.34 49.97 38.93
CA ALA A 424 -0.18 48.68 39.43
C ALA A 424 -1.74 48.79 39.46
N PRO A 425 -2.54 47.78 39.92
CA PRO A 425 -2.38 46.32 39.96
C PRO A 425 -3.18 45.59 38.85
#